data_AF-A0A9W4H1Y5-F1
#
_entry.id   AF-A0A9W4H1Y5-F1
#
_cell.length_a   1.000
_cell.length_b   1.000
_cell.length_c   1.000
_cell.angle_alpha   90.00
_cell.angle_beta   90.00
_cell.angle_gamma   90.00
#
_symmetry.space_group_name_H-M   'P 1'
#
loop_
_entity.id
_entity.type
_entity.pdbx_description
1 polymer ?
#
loop_
_entity_poly.entity_id
_entity_poly.type
_entity_poly.pdbx_seq_one_letter_code
_entity_poly.pdbx_strand_id
1 'polypeptide(L)' 'MKLVDLDDGSLGLTDLGTAVHFRALYESSQERLAGIARLADMREATAPHFARAVRSLADGSCSLPEALAGMDETQ' A
#
# COMPACT_ATOMS: atom_id res chain seq x y z
N MET A 1 26.40 1.57 -15.28
CA MET A 1 25.44 2.60 -14.82
C MET A 1 25.48 2.64 -13.31
N LYS A 2 25.51 3.82 -12.69
CA LYS A 2 25.59 3.98 -11.23
C LYS A 2 24.24 4.44 -10.67
N LEU A 3 23.85 3.92 -9.52
CA LEU A 3 22.64 4.33 -8.79
C LEU A 3 22.88 5.56 -7.89
N VAL A 4 24.14 5.75 -7.51
CA VAL A 4 24.56 6.81 -6.60
C VAL A 4 25.82 7.41 -7.17
N ASP A 5 25.97 8.72 -7.03
CA ASP A 5 27.19 9.44 -7.41
C ASP A 5 27.71 10.30 -6.27
N LEU A 6 28.99 10.65 -6.35
CA LEU A 6 29.62 11.57 -5.42
C LEU A 6 29.70 12.95 -6.09
N ASP A 7 28.88 13.88 -5.64
CA ASP A 7 28.83 15.25 -6.16
C ASP A 7 29.21 16.23 -5.04
N ASP A 8 30.23 17.05 -5.28
CA ASP A 8 30.81 17.99 -4.31
C ASP A 8 31.03 17.41 -2.88
N GLY A 9 31.49 16.16 -2.81
CA GLY A 9 31.77 15.47 -1.53
C GLY A 9 30.53 14.94 -0.80
N SER A 10 29.34 15.06 -1.40
CA SER A 10 28.10 14.46 -0.92
C SER A 10 27.69 13.27 -1.78
N LEU A 11 27.03 12.29 -1.17
CA LEU A 11 26.50 11.12 -1.84
C LEU A 11 25.05 11.42 -2.30
N GLY A 12 24.82 11.46 -3.62
CA GLY A 12 23.52 11.76 -4.22
C GLY A 12 22.96 10.60 -5.06
N LEU A 13 21.64 10.41 -5.06
CA LEU A 13 20.99 9.46 -5.98
C LEU A 13 21.05 10.00 -7.40
N THR A 14 21.43 9.15 -8.35
CA THR A 14 21.26 9.48 -9.78
C THR A 14 19.78 9.38 -10.16
N ASP A 15 19.40 9.87 -11.34
CA ASP A 15 18.04 9.65 -11.86
C ASP A 15 17.67 8.16 -11.92
N LEU A 16 18.63 7.31 -12.30
CA LEU A 16 18.46 5.86 -12.28
C LEU A 16 18.31 5.32 -10.85
N GLY A 17 19.12 5.82 -9.91
CA GLY A 17 18.99 5.48 -8.48
C GLY A 17 17.62 5.83 -7.93
N THR A 18 17.13 7.01 -8.27
CA THR A 18 15.79 7.50 -7.90
C THR A 18 14.70 6.61 -8.49
N ALA A 19 14.81 6.25 -9.77
CA ALA A 19 13.87 5.34 -10.42
C ALA A 19 13.85 3.94 -9.76
N VAL A 20 15.03 3.37 -9.44
CA VAL A 20 15.14 2.09 -8.75
C VAL A 20 14.57 2.17 -7.33
N HIS A 21 14.83 3.26 -6.61
CA HIS A 21 14.29 3.49 -5.28
C HIS A 21 12.76 3.51 -5.28
N PHE A 22 12.14 4.31 -6.15
CA PHE A 22 10.69 4.38 -6.25
C PHE A 22 10.07 3.07 -6.75
N ARG A 23 10.74 2.35 -7.64
CA ARG A 23 10.31 1.01 -8.05
C ARG A 23 10.28 0.04 -6.88
N ALA A 24 11.34 0.00 -6.07
CA ALA A 24 11.40 -0.87 -4.89
C ALA A 24 10.31 -0.51 -3.87
N LEU A 25 10.07 0.79 -3.64
CA LEU A 25 8.97 1.27 -2.78
C LEU A 25 7.60 0.85 -3.32
N TYR A 26 7.39 0.97 -4.64
CA TYR A 26 6.16 0.55 -5.29
C TYR A 26 5.92 -0.95 -5.15
N GLU A 27 6.93 -1.78 -5.46
CA GLU A 27 6.85 -3.24 -5.35
C GLU A 27 6.55 -3.68 -3.91
N SER A 28 7.25 -3.12 -2.92
CA SER A 28 6.97 -3.38 -1.49
C SER A 28 5.55 -2.97 -1.08
N SER A 29 5.05 -1.85 -1.60
CA SER A 29 3.68 -1.40 -1.32
C SER A 29 2.65 -2.34 -1.93
N GLN A 30 2.90 -2.84 -3.16
CA GLN A 30 2.05 -3.83 -3.81
C GLN A 30 2.01 -5.15 -3.03
N GLU A 31 3.15 -5.63 -2.54
CA GLU A 31 3.19 -6.84 -1.69
C GLU A 31 2.36 -6.67 -0.41
N ARG A 32 2.46 -5.51 0.24
CA ARG A 32 1.66 -5.18 1.43
C ARG A 32 0.17 -5.14 1.12
N LEU A 33 -0.24 -4.50 0.02
CA LEU A 33 -1.64 -4.44 -0.40
C LEU A 33 -2.18 -5.83 -0.74
N ALA A 34 -1.40 -6.67 -1.41
CA ALA A 34 -1.77 -8.05 -1.69
C ALA A 34 -1.94 -8.88 -0.40
N GLY A 35 -1.10 -8.61 0.63
CA GLY A 35 -1.26 -9.20 1.96
C GLY A 35 -2.58 -8.81 2.63
N ILE A 36 -2.97 -7.53 2.53
CA ILE A 36 -4.23 -7.01 3.06
C ILE A 36 -5.43 -7.64 2.34
N ALA A 37 -5.38 -7.75 1.01
CA ALA A 37 -6.43 -8.40 0.22
C ALA A 37 -6.64 -9.86 0.63
N ARG A 38 -5.54 -10.64 0.76
CA ARG A 38 -5.61 -12.02 1.25
C ARG A 38 -6.19 -12.12 2.66
N LEU A 39 -5.87 -11.17 3.54
CA LEU A 39 -6.43 -11.13 4.89
C LEU A 39 -7.95 -10.89 4.86
N ALA A 40 -8.44 -9.98 4.00
CA ALA A 40 -9.87 -9.77 3.81
C ALA A 40 -10.56 -11.04 3.30
N ASP A 41 -9.99 -11.71 2.29
CA ASP A 41 -10.55 -12.95 1.73
C ASP A 41 -10.66 -14.06 2.80
N MET A 42 -9.63 -14.24 3.63
CA MET A 42 -9.66 -15.21 4.73
C MET A 42 -10.71 -14.87 5.79
N ARG A 43 -11.05 -13.59 5.95
CA ARG A 43 -12.00 -13.11 6.96
C ARG A 43 -13.43 -13.05 6.46
N GLU A 44 -13.69 -13.19 5.16
CA GLU A 44 -15.02 -13.04 4.54
C GLU A 44 -16.12 -13.78 5.30
N ALA A 45 -15.89 -15.04 5.65
CA ALA A 45 -16.89 -15.88 6.33
C ALA A 45 -17.16 -15.45 7.79
N THR A 46 -16.19 -14.80 8.44
CA THR A 46 -16.24 -14.45 9.87
C THR A 46 -16.49 -12.96 10.13
N ALA A 47 -16.16 -12.11 9.16
CA ALA A 47 -16.23 -10.66 9.25
C ALA A 47 -16.45 -10.06 7.84
N PRO A 48 -17.62 -10.30 7.22
CA PRO A 48 -17.91 -9.87 5.84
C PRO A 48 -17.87 -8.34 5.69
N HIS A 49 -18.25 -7.58 6.72
CA HIS A 49 -18.18 -6.12 6.72
C HIS A 49 -16.73 -5.60 6.68
N PHE A 50 -15.83 -6.23 7.43
CA PHE A 50 -14.39 -5.91 7.36
C PHE A 50 -13.82 -6.20 5.98
N ALA A 51 -14.12 -7.37 5.43
CA ALA A 51 -13.63 -7.75 4.10
C ALA A 51 -14.17 -6.84 2.99
N ARG A 52 -15.43 -6.39 3.10
CA ARG A 52 -16.00 -5.36 2.21
C ARG A 52 -15.31 -4.01 2.36
N ALA A 53 -15.11 -3.53 3.59
CA ALA A 53 -14.45 -2.25 3.85
C ALA A 53 -13.02 -2.22 3.29
N VAL A 54 -12.27 -3.31 3.46
CA VAL A 54 -10.93 -3.46 2.89
C VAL A 54 -10.97 -3.42 1.36
N ARG A 55 -11.95 -4.09 0.72
CA ARG A 55 -12.11 -4.06 -0.75
C ARG A 55 -12.45 -2.65 -1.26
N SER A 56 -13.37 -1.95 -0.60
CA SER A 56 -13.75 -0.57 -0.94
C SER A 56 -12.65 0.46 -0.67
N LEU A 57 -11.72 0.16 0.24
CA LEU A 57 -10.52 0.97 0.42
C LEU A 57 -9.48 0.70 -0.68
N ALA A 58 -9.33 -0.57 -1.07
CA ALA A 58 -8.36 -0.98 -2.09
C ALA A 58 -8.74 -0.53 -3.51
N ASP A 59 -10.04 -0.49 -3.84
CA ASP A 59 -10.55 0.02 -5.12
C ASP A 59 -10.69 1.56 -5.16
N GLY A 60 -10.46 2.23 -4.02
CA GLY A 60 -10.54 3.69 -3.90
C GLY A 60 -11.97 4.25 -3.85
N SER A 61 -12.99 3.41 -3.69
CA SER A 61 -14.39 3.83 -3.60
C SER A 61 -14.72 4.59 -2.33
N CYS A 62 -13.91 4.45 -1.27
CA CYS A 62 -14.03 5.20 -0.03
C CYS A 62 -12.68 5.48 0.61
N SER A 63 -12.63 6.52 1.44
CA SER A 63 -11.49 6.83 2.29
C SER A 63 -11.43 5.92 3.52
N LEU A 64 -10.25 5.82 4.16
CA LEU A 64 -10.10 5.04 5.39
C LEU A 64 -11.06 5.49 6.51
N PRO A 65 -11.27 6.79 6.78
CA PRO A 65 -12.26 7.23 7.77
C PRO A 65 -13.69 6.78 7.45
N GLU A 66 -14.10 6.84 6.18
CA GLU A 66 -15.43 6.38 5.74
C GLU A 66 -15.60 4.86 5.91
N ALA A 67 -14.57 4.10 5.55
CA ALA A 67 -14.55 2.65 5.73
C ALA A 67 -14.69 2.24 7.21
N LEU A 68 -14.01 2.96 8.12
CA LEU A 68 -14.08 2.70 9.56
C LEU A 68 -15.44 3.07 10.15
N ALA A 69 -16.01 4.22 9.76
CA ALA A 69 -17.33 4.63 10.23
C ALA A 69 -18.41 3.60 9.85
N GLY A 70 -18.37 3.07 8.63
CA GLY A 70 -19.31 2.04 8.18
C GLY A 70 -19.14 0.67 8.86
N MET A 71 -18.04 0.44 9.58
CA MET A 71 -17.85 -0.78 10.38
C MET A 71 -18.48 -0.66 11.78
N ASP A 72 -18.49 0.54 12.36
CA ASP A 72 -19.06 0.81 13.68
C ASP A 72 -20.59 0.79 13.68
N GLU A 73 -21.24 1.07 12.54
CA GLU A 73 -22.71 1.05 12.39
C GLU A 73 -23.33 -0.37 12.43
N THR A 74 -22.50 -1.41 12.45
CA THR A 74 -22.93 -2.83 12.41
C THR A 74 -22.83 -3.57 13.75
N GLN A 75 -22.60 -2.85 14.87
CA GLN A 75 -22.64 -3.41 16.23
C GLN A 75 -24.05 -3.42 16.85
#